data_AF-A0A932ENA8-F1
#
_entry.id   AF-A0A932ENA8-F1
#
_cell.length_a   1.000
_cell.length_b   1.000
_cell.length_c   1.000
_cell.angle_alpha   90.00
_cell.angle_beta   90.00
_cell.angle_gamma   90.00
#
_symmetry.space_group_name_H-M   'P 1'
#
loop_
_entity.id
_entity.type
_entity.pdbx_description
1 polymer ?
#
loop_
_entity_poly.entity_id
_entity_poly.type
_entity_poly.pdbx_seq_one_letter_code
_entity_poly.pdbx_strand_id
1 'polypeptide(L)'
;MTLRRGIIALIVITLVGSALFFITKRDTVHLTEKKAVAKVKALPAVVEYLKRVPEGRIEVNGEEESEFHVQVYEMKDNHTATFNWYSVDKTTGEVKELFP
;
A
#
# COMPACT_ATOMS: atom_id res chain seq x y z
N MET A 1 42.59 -7.48 -25.61
CA MET A 1 42.00 -7.37 -24.25
C MET A 1 40.98 -6.24 -24.24
N THR A 2 39.82 -6.41 -24.89
CA THR A 2 38.85 -5.31 -25.10
C THR A 2 37.38 -5.76 -25.13
N LEU A 3 37.09 -7.06 -25.08
CA LEU A 3 35.74 -7.59 -25.29
C LEU A 3 34.85 -7.64 -24.02
N ARG A 4 35.45 -7.56 -22.82
CA ARG A 4 34.72 -7.69 -21.54
C ARG A 4 34.09 -6.39 -21.03
N ARG A 5 34.52 -5.22 -21.53
CA ARG A 5 34.04 -3.91 -21.06
C ARG A 5 32.71 -3.48 -21.72
N GLY A 6 32.44 -3.93 -22.94
CA GLY A 6 31.20 -3.59 -23.66
C GLY A 6 29.95 -4.29 -23.12
N ILE A 7 30.08 -5.52 -22.62
CA ILE A 7 28.95 -6.33 -22.13
C ILE A 7 28.43 -5.83 -20.77
N ILE A 8 29.35 -5.40 -19.89
CA ILE A 8 28.99 -4.88 -18.56
C ILE A 8 28.24 -3.54 -18.68
N ALA A 9 28.65 -2.68 -19.62
CA ALA A 9 27.99 -1.40 -19.84
C ALA A 9 26.54 -1.57 -20.37
N LEU A 10 26.30 -2.60 -21.19
CA LEU A 10 24.96 -2.85 -21.76
C LEU A 10 23.95 -3.33 -20.71
N ILE A 11 24.38 -4.21 -19.78
CA ILE A 11 23.50 -4.78 -18.74
C ILE A 11 23.05 -3.70 -17.73
N VAL A 12 23.95 -2.78 -17.37
CA VAL A 12 23.64 -1.68 -16.43
C VAL A 12 22.64 -0.71 -17.05
N ILE A 13 22.75 -0.40 -18.34
CA ILE A 13 21.82 0.51 -19.03
C ILE A 13 20.42 -0.10 -19.14
N THR A 14 20.30 -1.40 -19.41
CA THR A 14 18.99 -2.09 -19.42
C THR A 14 18.35 -2.16 -18.03
N LEU A 15 19.12 -2.37 -16.96
CA LEU A 15 18.59 -2.40 -15.59
C LEU A 15 18.15 -1.02 -15.10
N VAL A 16 18.93 0.02 -15.41
CA VAL A 16 18.58 1.41 -15.04
C VAL A 16 17.40 1.92 -15.88
N GLY A 17 17.35 1.62 -17.18
CA GLY A 17 16.23 1.97 -18.05
C GLY A 17 14.94 1.24 -17.67
N SER A 18 15.03 -0.03 -17.26
CA SER A 18 13.91 -0.80 -16.71
C SER A 18 13.39 -0.17 -15.41
N ALA A 19 14.28 0.16 -14.47
CA ALA A 19 13.89 0.78 -13.21
C ALA A 19 13.22 2.16 -13.40
N LEU A 20 13.69 2.96 -14.37
CA LEU A 20 13.09 4.26 -14.70
C LEU A 20 11.73 4.14 -15.39
N PHE A 21 11.52 3.13 -16.24
CA PHE A 21 10.23 2.90 -16.90
C PHE A 21 9.12 2.49 -15.91
N PHE A 22 9.48 1.79 -14.82
CA PHE A 22 8.53 1.46 -13.74
C PHE A 22 8.14 2.67 -12.88
N ILE A 23 8.93 3.74 -12.85
CA ILE A 23 8.62 4.95 -12.05
C ILE A 23 7.58 5.83 -12.74
N THR A 24 7.46 5.76 -14.08
CA THR A 24 6.61 6.70 -14.86
C THR A 24 5.21 6.19 -15.18
N LYS A 25 4.90 4.91 -14.98
CA LYS A 25 3.50 4.43 -15.07
C LYS A 25 2.79 4.63 -13.73
N ARG A 26 2.52 5.88 -13.38
CA ARG A 26 1.38 6.20 -12.52
C ARG A 26 0.14 6.07 -13.39
N ASP A 27 -0.33 4.85 -13.56
CA ASP A 27 -1.69 4.64 -14.05
C ASP A 27 -2.61 5.39 -13.08
N THR A 28 -3.24 6.48 -13.53
CA THR A 28 -4.32 7.18 -12.81
C THR A 28 -5.56 6.30 -12.79
N VAL A 29 -5.43 5.12 -12.21
CA VAL A 29 -6.52 4.20 -11.94
C VAL A 29 -7.09 4.67 -10.62
N HIS A 30 -8.30 5.22 -10.67
CA HIS A 30 -9.09 5.46 -9.48
C HIS A 30 -9.03 4.20 -8.61
N LEU A 31 -8.41 4.34 -7.45
CA LEU A 31 -8.25 3.24 -6.52
C LEU A 31 -9.65 2.76 -6.13
N THR A 32 -9.84 1.45 -6.06
CA THR A 32 -11.09 0.88 -5.54
C THR A 32 -10.94 0.65 -4.04
N GLU A 33 -12.04 0.59 -3.31
CA GLU A 33 -12.04 0.23 -1.88
C GLU A 33 -11.25 -1.05 -1.60
N LYS A 34 -11.45 -2.09 -2.43
CA LYS A 34 -10.69 -3.35 -2.33
C LYS A 34 -9.18 -3.14 -2.44
N LYS A 35 -8.72 -2.24 -3.31
CA LYS A 35 -7.30 -1.90 -3.43
C LYS A 35 -6.83 -1.06 -2.23
N ALA A 36 -7.66 -0.19 -1.68
CA ALA A 36 -7.36 0.56 -0.46
C ALA A 36 -7.16 -0.37 0.75
N VAL A 37 -8.11 -1.29 0.97
CA VAL A 37 -8.01 -2.34 2.00
C VAL A 37 -6.76 -3.19 1.79
N ALA A 38 -6.46 -3.59 0.55
CA ALA A 38 -5.26 -4.38 0.26
C ALA A 38 -3.95 -3.63 0.60
N LYS A 39 -3.90 -2.31 0.34
CA LYS A 39 -2.75 -1.47 0.71
C LYS A 39 -2.57 -1.39 2.21
N VAL A 40 -3.65 -1.14 2.97
CA VAL A 40 -3.61 -1.07 4.43
C VAL A 40 -3.27 -2.43 5.04
N LYS A 41 -3.82 -3.52 4.51
CA LYS A 41 -3.51 -4.90 4.93
C LYS A 41 -2.02 -5.26 4.77
N ALA A 42 -1.33 -4.63 3.81
CA ALA A 42 0.09 -4.86 3.57
C ALA A 42 1.03 -4.05 4.49
N LEU A 43 0.51 -3.15 5.31
CA LEU A 43 1.33 -2.38 6.26
C LEU A 43 1.92 -3.29 7.34
N PRO A 44 3.22 -3.16 7.68
CA PRO A 44 3.85 -4.02 8.70
C PRO A 44 3.12 -4.01 10.05
N ALA A 45 2.70 -2.83 10.53
CA ALA A 45 1.97 -2.71 11.79
C ALA A 45 0.63 -3.48 11.77
N VAL A 46 -0.10 -3.41 10.65
CA VAL A 46 -1.37 -4.12 10.45
C VAL A 46 -1.14 -5.63 10.33
N VAL A 47 -0.10 -6.06 9.62
CA VAL A 47 0.28 -7.49 9.56
C VAL A 47 0.59 -8.03 10.95
N GLU A 48 1.38 -7.32 11.74
CA GLU A 48 1.71 -7.71 13.11
C GLU A 48 0.48 -7.69 14.04
N TYR A 49 -0.43 -6.74 13.86
CA TYR A 49 -1.71 -6.72 14.57
C TYR A 49 -2.55 -7.95 14.25
N LEU A 50 -2.76 -8.27 12.98
CA LEU A 50 -3.57 -9.42 12.54
C LEU A 50 -2.97 -10.78 12.95
N LYS A 51 -1.66 -10.87 13.18
CA LYS A 51 -1.04 -12.07 13.76
C LYS A 51 -1.45 -12.28 15.21
N ARG A 52 -1.64 -11.20 15.97
CA ARG A 52 -2.04 -11.24 17.39
C ARG A 52 -3.56 -11.29 17.57
N VAL A 53 -4.30 -10.75 16.60
CA VAL A 53 -5.76 -10.65 16.60
C VAL A 53 -6.30 -11.26 15.29
N PRO A 54 -6.46 -12.60 15.21
CA PRO A 54 -6.90 -13.30 14.01
C PRO A 54 -8.29 -12.89 13.49
N GLU A 55 -9.16 -12.42 14.38
CA GLU A 55 -10.49 -11.88 14.11
C GLU A 55 -10.50 -10.43 13.65
N GLY A 56 -9.32 -9.80 13.55
CA GLY A 56 -9.17 -8.43 13.11
C GLY A 56 -9.72 -8.21 11.70
N ARG A 57 -10.40 -7.08 11.53
CA ARG A 57 -11.06 -6.66 10.29
C ARG A 57 -10.38 -5.43 9.73
N ILE A 58 -10.46 -5.29 8.41
CA ILE A 58 -9.96 -4.13 7.66
C ILE A 58 -11.04 -3.76 6.65
N GLU A 59 -11.68 -2.61 6.86
CA GLU A 59 -12.84 -2.20 6.07
C GLU A 59 -12.78 -0.71 5.77
N VAL A 60 -13.32 -0.30 4.63
CA VAL A 60 -13.55 1.13 4.34
C VAL A 60 -14.78 1.56 5.13
N ASN A 61 -14.57 2.41 6.14
CA ASN A 61 -15.62 2.94 7.01
C ASN A 61 -15.80 4.46 6.90
N GLY A 62 -15.18 5.05 5.87
CA GLY A 62 -15.42 6.43 5.44
C GLY A 62 -14.85 6.66 4.05
N GLU A 63 -15.42 7.59 3.32
CA GLU A 63 -14.97 7.97 1.98
C GLU A 63 -15.18 9.47 1.79
N GLU A 64 -14.14 10.15 1.33
CA GLU A 64 -14.17 11.55 0.90
C GLU A 64 -13.89 11.62 -0.61
N GLU A 65 -13.96 12.79 -1.23
CA GLU A 65 -13.75 12.92 -2.68
C GLU A 65 -12.41 12.31 -3.14
N SER A 66 -11.32 12.61 -2.42
CA SER A 66 -9.96 12.19 -2.77
C SER A 66 -9.44 10.99 -2.00
N GLU A 67 -10.13 10.51 -0.96
CA GLU A 67 -9.55 9.55 0.00
C GLU A 67 -10.55 8.47 0.45
N PHE A 68 -10.04 7.27 0.74
CA PHE A 68 -10.76 6.25 1.52
C PHE A 68 -10.25 6.25 2.95
N HIS A 69 -11.15 6.18 3.92
CA HIS A 69 -10.83 5.97 5.33
C HIS A 69 -11.02 4.49 5.67
N VAL A 70 -9.91 3.81 5.87
CA VAL A 70 -9.85 2.38 6.19
C VAL A 70 -9.64 2.21 7.69
N GLN A 71 -10.57 1.52 8.34
CA GLN A 71 -10.47 1.17 9.75
C GLN A 71 -9.88 -0.23 9.90
N VAL A 72 -8.91 -0.36 10.81
CA VAL A 72 -8.42 -1.65 11.29
C VAL A 72 -8.92 -1.83 12.72
N TYR A 73 -9.68 -2.88 12.98
CA TYR A 73 -10.37 -3.05 14.25
C TYR A 73 -10.66 -4.52 14.56
N GLU A 74 -11.10 -4.81 15.77
CA GLU A 74 -11.69 -6.10 16.16
C GLU A 74 -13.08 -5.90 16.77
N MET A 75 -13.92 -6.93 16.65
CA MET A 75 -15.18 -7.01 17.40
C MET A 75 -15.04 -8.08 18.46
N LYS A 76 -15.17 -7.69 19.73
CA LYS A 76 -15.12 -8.61 20.86
C LYS A 76 -16.21 -8.26 21.85
N ASP A 77 -16.99 -9.25 22.26
CA ASP A 77 -18.07 -9.10 23.25
C ASP A 77 -19.04 -7.94 22.94
N ASN A 78 -19.40 -7.80 21.67
CA ASN A 78 -20.27 -6.72 21.15
C ASN A 78 -19.68 -5.30 21.30
N HIS A 79 -18.37 -5.20 21.48
CA HIS A 79 -17.60 -3.96 21.48
C HIS A 79 -16.64 -3.92 20.29
N THR A 80 -16.49 -2.73 19.71
CA THR A 80 -15.51 -2.48 18.63
C THR A 80 -14.28 -1.83 19.22
N ALA A 81 -13.15 -2.56 19.23
CA ALA A 81 -11.85 -2.00 19.58
C ALA A 81 -11.12 -1.62 18.30
N THR A 82 -10.83 -0.33 18.12
CA THR A 82 -10.10 0.14 16.93
C THR A 82 -8.60 0.05 17.19
N PHE A 83 -7.89 -0.60 16.28
CA PHE A 83 -6.43 -0.57 16.26
C PHE A 83 -5.93 0.75 15.68
N ASN A 84 -6.36 1.11 14.46
CA ASN A 84 -6.02 2.39 13.83
C ASN A 84 -6.98 2.75 12.69
N TRP A 85 -6.90 4.00 12.24
CA TRP A 85 -7.52 4.55 11.04
C TRP A 85 -6.46 4.99 10.05
N TYR A 86 -6.65 4.64 8.79
CA TYR A 86 -5.78 5.03 7.69
C TYR A 86 -6.54 5.81 6.64
N SER A 87 -5.99 6.92 6.18
CA SER A 87 -6.41 7.55 4.92
C SER A 87 -5.62 6.94 3.76
N VAL A 88 -6.32 6.66 2.65
CA VAL A 88 -5.74 6.18 1.40
C VAL A 88 -6.16 7.09 0.25
N ASP A 89 -5.20 7.79 -0.36
CA ASP A 89 -5.44 8.65 -1.51
C ASP A 89 -5.91 7.82 -2.72
N LYS A 90 -7.03 8.21 -3.34
CA LYS A 90 -7.67 7.48 -4.45
C LYS A 90 -6.92 7.58 -5.77
N THR A 91 -6.03 8.57 -5.92
CA THR A 91 -5.25 8.82 -7.13
C THR A 91 -3.86 8.19 -7.02
N THR A 92 -3.18 8.39 -5.89
CA THR A 92 -1.79 7.98 -5.67
C THR A 92 -1.70 6.63 -4.93
N GLY A 93 -2.73 6.28 -4.16
CA GLY A 93 -2.69 5.15 -3.24
C GLY A 93 -1.69 5.33 -2.10
N GLU A 94 -1.28 6.56 -1.80
CA GLU A 94 -0.51 6.88 -0.59
C GLU A 94 -1.37 6.55 0.64
N VAL A 95 -0.73 5.97 1.66
CA VAL A 95 -1.40 5.60 2.92
C VAL A 95 -0.83 6.42 4.06
N LYS A 96 -1.70 7.05 4.84
CA LYS A 96 -1.35 7.87 6.02
C LYS A 96 -2.18 7.43 7.22
N GLU A 97 -1.61 7.53 8.41
CA GLU A 97 -2.39 7.40 9.64
C GLU A 97 -3.27 8.64 9.79
N LEU A 98 -4.56 8.42 10.05
CA LEU A 98 -5.52 9.51 10.22
C LEU A 98 -5.33 10.22 11.57
N PHE A 99 -4.88 9.46 12.58
CA PHE A 99 -4.62 9.92 13.95
C PHE A 99 -3.23 9.41 14.41
N PRO A 100 -2.15 10.16 14.14
CA PRO A 100 -0.78 9.79 14.52
C PRO A 100 -0.49 9.96 16.01
#